data_AF-A0A226DPM0-F1
#
_entry.id   AF-A0A226DPM0-F1
#
_cell.length_a   1.000
_cell.length_b   1.000
_cell.length_c   1.000
_cell.angle_alpha   90.00
_cell.angle_beta   90.00
_cell.angle_gamma   90.00
#
_symmetry.space_group_name_H-M   'P 1'
#
loop_
_entity.id
_entity.type
_entity.pdbx_description
1 polymer ?
#
loop_
_entity_poly.entity_id
_entity_poly.type
_entity_poly.pdbx_seq_one_letter_code
_entity_poly.pdbx_strand_id
1 'polypeptide(L)'
;MVGWSCSAVVFHTLVLISVARKEPRLPCHLKWVESSEGNPVPYNAVPATVVASGSVKKFIVRGYDGAGRYKVGTLHREERTAYFTIPSQNGTATQLANFDVLINEYDCDLTWVEGNKYAYFIYKLFNTSTIPLGRTSYEGTWYPGAIYSSETLTAAIDNSTELVEASDFQYLISSSAGFQLEIRDFIFEPDIFGGNPTLMGYDEIHNLSNCSITQTLTHTQSITESKTVVMSLTKTSTKTDEFSLNLALYKREETKTETYTWTNETTVKTETEITISVSREVLVPALESVVVCTAIHFIEDFQASYLAKAVYRAKSLSVSEIISELAKDNIRDLSVEKGNVVLNNYDGEFMGSIALNTQFIVSPYDGLEGCKQLVANDNQRKQMKFRQFESKFR
;
A
#
# COMPACT_ATOMS: atom_id res chain seq x y z
N MET A 1 22.67 -0.13 -57.94
CA MET A 1 21.39 -0.64 -57.41
C MET A 1 21.34 -0.29 -55.94
N VAL A 2 20.54 0.71 -55.59
CA VAL A 2 20.38 1.20 -54.21
C VAL A 2 19.04 0.65 -53.72
N GLY A 3 19.09 -0.37 -52.86
CA GLY A 3 17.89 -0.97 -52.27
C GLY A 3 17.42 -0.15 -51.09
N TRP A 4 16.25 0.47 -51.20
CA TRP A 4 15.56 1.09 -50.07
C TRP A 4 14.67 0.03 -49.42
N SER A 5 15.01 -0.38 -48.20
CA SER A 5 14.13 -1.21 -47.37
C SER A 5 13.08 -0.31 -46.70
N CYS A 6 11.84 -0.36 -47.18
CA CYS A 6 10.70 0.19 -46.44
C CYS A 6 10.46 -0.67 -45.20
N SER A 7 10.87 -0.18 -44.03
CA SER A 7 10.43 -0.74 -42.75
C SER A 7 9.15 -0.01 -42.34
N ALA A 8 8.02 -0.69 -42.43
CA ALA A 8 6.76 -0.22 -41.85
C ALA A 8 6.82 -0.45 -40.33
N VAL A 9 7.02 0.63 -39.57
CA VAL A 9 6.84 0.60 -38.11
C VAL A 9 5.33 0.65 -37.86
N VAL A 10 4.75 -0.53 -37.61
CA VAL A 10 3.37 -0.62 -37.13
C VAL A 10 3.36 -0.21 -35.66
N PHE A 11 3.02 1.05 -35.40
CA PHE A 11 2.64 1.46 -34.05
C PHE A 11 1.28 0.81 -33.73
N HIS A 12 1.30 -0.29 -32.98
CA HIS A 12 0.13 -0.71 -32.23
C HIS A 12 -0.09 0.30 -31.11
N THR A 13 -0.78 1.39 -31.41
CA THR A 13 -1.32 2.28 -30.38
C THR A 13 -2.44 1.51 -29.70
N LEU A 14 -2.09 0.81 -28.63
CA LEU A 14 -3.05 0.23 -27.70
C LEU A 14 -3.75 1.42 -27.00
N VAL A 15 -4.86 1.88 -27.57
CA VAL A 15 -5.75 2.80 -26.86
C VAL A 15 -6.42 1.98 -25.77
N LEU A 16 -5.79 1.92 -24.60
CA LEU A 16 -6.43 1.52 -23.37
C LEU A 16 -7.48 2.60 -23.06
N ILE A 17 -8.70 2.40 -23.52
CA ILE A 17 -9.85 3.03 -22.90
C ILE A 17 -9.98 2.35 -21.54
N SER A 18 -9.23 2.85 -20.55
CA SER A 18 -9.54 2.54 -19.16
C SER A 18 -10.89 3.20 -18.89
N VAL A 19 -11.96 2.42 -18.98
CA VAL A 19 -13.18 2.78 -18.25
C VAL A 19 -12.73 2.78 -16.80
N ALA A 20 -12.45 3.96 -16.25
CA ALA A 20 -12.13 4.13 -14.84
C ALA A 20 -13.35 3.67 -14.05
N ARG A 21 -13.41 2.36 -13.75
CA ARG A 21 -14.30 1.82 -12.73
C ARG A 21 -13.88 2.54 -11.46
N LYS A 22 -14.74 3.45 -10.97
CA LYS A 22 -14.54 4.16 -9.71
C LYS A 22 -14.22 3.13 -8.65
N GLU A 23 -12.95 3.10 -8.24
CA GLU A 23 -12.53 2.38 -7.03
C GLU A 23 -13.46 2.82 -5.89
N PRO A 24 -13.97 1.90 -5.06
CA PRO A 24 -14.73 2.25 -3.89
C PRO A 24 -13.78 2.94 -2.92
N ARG A 25 -13.94 4.25 -2.81
CA ARG A 25 -13.16 5.02 -1.87
C ARG A 25 -13.80 4.93 -0.48
N LEU A 26 -12.96 4.90 0.56
CA LEU A 26 -13.46 4.99 1.94
C LEU A 26 -13.85 6.45 2.25
N PRO A 27 -14.84 6.68 3.13
CA PRO A 27 -15.06 8.01 3.69
C PRO A 27 -13.77 8.51 4.35
N CYS A 28 -13.42 9.77 4.11
CA CYS A 28 -12.24 10.38 4.72
C CYS A 28 -12.64 11.65 5.48
N HIS A 29 -12.51 11.60 6.80
CA HIS A 29 -12.97 12.68 7.66
C HIS A 29 -12.10 13.93 7.52
N LEU A 30 -12.77 15.05 7.29
CA LEU A 30 -12.19 16.39 7.38
C LEU A 30 -12.47 16.97 8.76
N LYS A 31 -11.64 17.92 9.17
CA LYS A 31 -11.69 18.48 10.53
C LYS A 31 -11.92 19.98 10.48
N TRP A 32 -12.66 20.47 11.45
CA TRP A 32 -12.83 21.90 11.68
C TRP A 32 -11.84 22.35 12.74
N VAL A 33 -11.07 23.39 12.44
CA VAL A 33 -10.06 23.96 13.34
C VAL A 33 -10.38 25.42 13.58
N GLU A 34 -10.40 25.81 14.86
CA GLU A 34 -10.65 27.18 15.29
C GLU A 34 -9.65 28.15 14.64
N SER A 35 -10.18 29.30 14.22
CA SER A 35 -9.47 30.41 13.62
C SER A 35 -10.16 31.71 14.00
N SER A 36 -9.50 32.83 13.70
CA SER A 36 -10.08 34.15 13.85
C SER A 36 -9.68 35.05 12.69
N GLU A 37 -10.39 36.16 12.56
CA GLU A 37 -10.07 37.19 11.59
C GLU A 37 -8.61 37.67 11.74
N GLY A 38 -7.95 37.92 10.61
CA GLY A 38 -6.56 38.35 10.56
C GLY A 38 -5.51 37.22 10.72
N ASN A 39 -5.90 36.04 11.18
CA ASN A 39 -4.98 34.90 11.29
C ASN A 39 -4.66 34.30 9.91
N PRO A 40 -3.45 33.73 9.72
CA PRO A 40 -3.11 33.00 8.51
C PRO A 40 -4.04 31.80 8.30
N VAL A 41 -4.48 31.60 7.06
CA VAL A 41 -5.26 30.41 6.69
C VAL A 41 -4.37 29.16 6.81
N PRO A 42 -4.83 28.08 7.49
CA PRO A 42 -4.11 26.82 7.55
C PRO A 42 -3.67 26.32 6.16
N TYR A 43 -2.47 25.75 6.06
CA TYR A 43 -1.90 25.33 4.77
C TYR A 43 -2.71 24.23 4.08
N ASN A 44 -3.39 23.39 4.87
CA ASN A 44 -4.25 22.30 4.42
C ASN A 44 -5.75 22.66 4.48
N ALA A 45 -6.08 23.95 4.47
CA ALA A 45 -7.47 24.39 4.40
C ALA A 45 -8.13 23.92 3.10
N VAL A 46 -9.36 23.43 3.22
CA VAL A 46 -10.14 22.91 2.10
C VAL A 46 -10.59 24.08 1.22
N PRO A 47 -10.23 24.05 -0.08
CA PRO A 47 -10.57 25.11 -0.99
C PRO A 47 -12.05 25.03 -1.41
N ALA A 48 -12.71 26.18 -1.57
CA ALA A 48 -14.05 26.26 -2.15
C ALA A 48 -14.06 25.85 -3.64
N THR A 49 -12.94 26.06 -4.34
CA THR A 49 -12.74 25.75 -5.76
C THR A 49 -11.65 24.69 -5.95
N VAL A 50 -11.86 23.74 -6.87
CA VAL A 50 -10.80 22.82 -7.30
C VAL A 50 -10.00 23.55 -8.37
N VAL A 51 -8.71 23.77 -8.13
CA VAL A 51 -7.87 24.59 -9.00
C VAL A 51 -7.27 23.73 -10.10
N ALA A 52 -7.65 24.01 -11.36
CA ALA A 52 -6.91 23.53 -12.53
C ALA A 52 -5.69 24.42 -12.86
N SER A 53 -5.64 25.66 -12.33
CA SER A 53 -4.55 26.61 -12.59
C SER A 53 -4.49 27.74 -11.55
N GLY A 54 -3.53 27.69 -10.62
CA GLY A 54 -3.08 28.84 -9.82
C GLY A 54 -3.98 29.36 -8.67
N SER A 55 -3.40 29.39 -7.48
CA SER A 55 -3.85 30.03 -6.22
C SER A 55 -5.34 29.91 -5.86
N VAL A 56 -5.68 28.96 -4.98
CA VAL A 56 -6.93 28.99 -4.21
C VAL A 56 -6.98 30.29 -3.40
N LYS A 57 -8.01 31.11 -3.63
CA LYS A 57 -8.26 32.33 -2.85
C LYS A 57 -9.34 32.19 -1.79
N LYS A 58 -10.22 31.19 -1.90
CA LYS A 58 -11.43 31.03 -1.07
C LYS A 58 -11.45 29.68 -0.37
N PHE A 59 -11.72 29.71 0.93
CA PHE A 59 -11.73 28.52 1.79
C PHE A 59 -13.06 28.37 2.51
N ILE A 60 -13.37 27.13 2.89
CA ILE A 60 -14.62 26.78 3.55
C ILE A 60 -14.47 27.05 5.05
N VAL A 61 -15.36 27.87 5.58
CA VAL A 61 -15.41 28.19 7.00
C VAL A 61 -16.78 27.97 7.60
N ARG A 62 -16.81 27.88 8.92
CA ARG A 62 -18.02 27.86 9.69
C ARG A 62 -18.01 28.78 10.88
N GLY A 63 -19.17 29.25 11.27
CA GLY A 63 -19.33 30.04 12.47
C GLY A 63 -20.66 29.74 13.13
N TYR A 64 -20.80 30.25 14.34
CA TYR A 64 -22.04 30.23 15.09
C TYR A 64 -22.60 31.65 15.12
N ASP A 65 -23.88 31.79 14.81
CA ASP A 65 -24.57 33.05 15.07
C ASP A 65 -24.81 33.25 16.57
N GLY A 66 -25.26 34.46 16.97
CA GLY A 66 -25.56 34.76 18.37
C GLY A 66 -26.66 33.90 19.01
N ALA A 67 -27.39 33.11 18.21
CA ALA A 67 -28.37 32.12 18.65
C ALA A 67 -27.81 30.69 18.68
N GLY A 68 -26.50 30.51 18.47
CA GLY A 68 -25.82 29.21 18.43
C GLY A 68 -26.10 28.39 17.17
N ARG A 69 -26.71 28.97 16.12
CA ARG A 69 -26.99 28.26 14.87
C ARG A 69 -25.76 28.30 13.99
N TYR A 70 -25.40 27.14 13.47
CA TYR A 70 -24.30 26.96 12.55
C TYR A 70 -24.53 27.64 11.21
N LYS A 71 -23.50 28.28 10.67
CA LYS A 71 -23.47 28.91 9.35
C LYS A 71 -22.24 28.50 8.56
N VAL A 72 -22.41 28.24 7.26
CA VAL A 72 -21.30 28.12 6.32
C VAL A 72 -20.96 29.51 5.79
N GLY A 73 -19.66 29.73 5.61
CA GLY A 73 -19.14 30.95 5.03
C GLY A 73 -17.94 30.70 4.12
N THR A 74 -17.45 31.80 3.58
CA THR A 74 -16.29 31.86 2.71
C THR A 74 -15.21 32.69 3.37
N LEU A 75 -14.00 32.15 3.49
CA LEU A 75 -12.82 32.87 3.95
C LEU A 75 -11.93 33.23 2.77
N HIS A 76 -11.62 34.52 2.63
CA HIS A 76 -10.71 35.00 1.59
C HIS A 76 -9.27 35.02 2.11
N ARG A 77 -8.32 34.42 1.36
CA ARG A 77 -6.93 34.26 1.80
C ARG A 77 -6.21 35.58 2.01
N GLU A 78 -6.42 36.51 1.09
CA GLU A 78 -5.71 37.79 1.03
C GLU A 78 -6.27 38.77 2.07
N GLU A 79 -7.60 38.79 2.21
CA GLU A 79 -8.29 39.70 3.15
C GLU A 79 -8.28 39.16 4.59
N ARG A 80 -8.17 37.83 4.75
CA ARG A 80 -8.25 37.13 6.04
C ARG A 80 -9.55 37.39 6.81
N THR A 81 -10.60 37.71 6.08
CA THR A 81 -11.96 37.95 6.58
C THR A 81 -12.89 36.86 6.06
N ALA A 82 -13.81 36.45 6.93
CA ALA A 82 -14.78 35.40 6.66
C ALA A 82 -16.20 35.97 6.59
N TYR A 83 -16.94 35.58 5.55
CA TYR A 83 -18.31 36.02 5.29
C TYR A 83 -19.27 34.85 5.45
N PHE A 84 -20.27 34.99 6.31
CA PHE A 84 -21.20 33.92 6.67
C PHE A 84 -22.60 34.20 6.18
N THR A 85 -23.30 33.12 5.81
CA THR A 85 -24.75 33.13 5.66
C THR A 85 -25.37 33.42 7.03
N ILE A 86 -26.18 34.45 7.24
CA ILE A 86 -27.11 34.49 8.39
C ILE A 86 -28.50 34.74 7.81
N PRO A 87 -29.39 33.72 7.77
CA PRO A 87 -30.79 33.94 7.51
C PRO A 87 -31.40 34.65 8.72
N SER A 88 -31.10 35.94 8.84
CA SER A 88 -31.97 36.91 9.51
C SER A 88 -32.81 37.58 8.41
N GLN A 89 -33.96 38.13 8.77
CA GLN A 89 -35.07 38.48 7.88
C GLN A 89 -34.76 39.43 6.69
N ASN A 90 -33.53 39.92 6.55
CA ASN A 90 -33.11 40.83 5.49
C ASN A 90 -32.15 40.22 4.45
N GLY A 91 -31.82 38.93 4.55
CA GLY A 91 -31.03 38.25 3.52
C GLY A 91 -29.59 38.75 3.39
N THR A 92 -28.98 39.24 4.48
CA THR A 92 -27.64 39.84 4.46
C THR A 92 -26.54 38.92 5.00
N ALA A 93 -25.40 38.85 4.30
CA ALA A 93 -24.19 38.23 4.83
C ALA A 93 -23.66 38.96 6.08
N THR A 94 -23.03 38.25 7.00
CA THR A 94 -22.44 38.82 8.24
C THR A 94 -21.02 38.33 8.43
N GLN A 95 -20.14 39.21 8.91
CA GLN A 95 -18.78 38.87 9.29
C GLN A 95 -18.75 38.34 10.74
N LEU A 96 -17.99 37.29 10.98
CA LEU A 96 -17.72 36.77 12.32
C LEU A 96 -16.22 36.85 12.60
N ALA A 97 -15.86 37.37 13.77
CA ALA A 97 -14.45 37.48 14.19
C ALA A 97 -13.82 36.13 14.53
N ASN A 98 -14.62 35.17 14.99
CA ASN A 98 -14.20 33.82 15.35
C ASN A 98 -14.97 32.80 14.52
N PHE A 99 -14.26 31.82 13.97
CA PHE A 99 -14.81 30.82 13.06
C PHE A 99 -13.90 29.61 12.98
N ASP A 100 -14.40 28.49 12.49
CA ASP A 100 -13.57 27.33 12.20
C ASP A 100 -13.30 27.24 10.70
N VAL A 101 -12.10 26.81 10.33
CA VAL A 101 -11.70 26.51 8.95
C VAL A 101 -11.77 25.00 8.74
N LEU A 102 -12.35 24.57 7.62
CA LEU A 102 -12.33 23.15 7.23
C LEU A 102 -10.93 22.81 6.74
N ILE A 103 -10.30 21.80 7.31
CA ILE A 103 -8.97 21.34 6.94
C ILE A 103 -8.98 19.88 6.50
N ASN A 104 -8.06 19.57 5.58
CA ASN A 104 -7.76 18.22 5.12
C ASN A 104 -6.50 17.71 5.84
N GLU A 105 -6.65 17.26 7.09
CA GLU A 105 -5.53 16.78 7.92
C GLU A 105 -4.90 15.49 7.37
N TYR A 106 -5.68 14.66 6.69
CA TYR A 106 -5.28 13.31 6.26
C TYR A 106 -5.01 13.17 4.76
N ASP A 107 -4.91 14.30 4.04
CA ASP A 107 -4.68 14.33 2.58
C ASP A 107 -5.73 13.50 1.80
N CYS A 108 -7.00 13.65 2.20
CA CYS A 108 -8.14 13.03 1.55
C CYS A 108 -8.29 13.52 0.09
N ASP A 109 -8.77 12.64 -0.78
CA ASP A 109 -9.25 13.00 -2.11
C ASP A 109 -10.57 13.77 -2.00
N LEU A 110 -10.54 15.03 -2.43
CA LEU A 110 -11.69 15.92 -2.43
C LEU A 110 -12.29 16.02 -3.83
N THR A 111 -13.60 15.86 -3.93
CA THR A 111 -14.31 16.00 -5.21
C THR A 111 -15.66 16.64 -4.98
N TRP A 112 -16.06 17.50 -5.91
CA TRP A 112 -17.39 18.10 -5.90
C TRP A 112 -18.27 17.40 -6.93
N VAL A 113 -19.44 16.94 -6.50
CA VAL A 113 -20.37 16.19 -7.35
C VAL A 113 -21.73 16.84 -7.38
N GLU A 114 -22.40 16.80 -8.53
CA GLU A 114 -23.77 17.31 -8.67
C GLU A 114 -24.74 16.62 -7.71
N GLY A 115 -25.71 17.40 -7.21
CA GLY A 115 -26.62 17.04 -6.12
C GLY A 115 -27.50 15.80 -6.32
N ASN A 116 -27.50 15.20 -7.51
CA ASN A 116 -28.40 14.12 -7.91
C ASN A 116 -27.74 12.73 -8.00
N LYS A 117 -26.43 12.58 -7.76
CA LYS A 117 -25.71 11.33 -8.13
C LYS A 117 -25.07 10.51 -7.01
N TYR A 118 -24.87 10.99 -5.78
CA TYR A 118 -24.15 10.21 -4.76
C TYR A 118 -24.53 10.58 -3.31
N ALA A 119 -25.34 9.76 -2.63
CA ALA A 119 -25.79 10.02 -1.25
C ALA A 119 -24.79 9.56 -0.15
N TYR A 120 -23.95 8.57 -0.43
CA TYR A 120 -23.20 7.86 0.62
C TYR A 120 -21.91 8.55 1.10
N PHE A 121 -21.38 9.53 0.35
CA PHE A 121 -20.09 10.17 0.64
C PHE A 121 -20.18 11.69 0.87
N ILE A 122 -21.39 12.19 1.11
CA ILE A 122 -21.63 13.62 1.29
C ILE A 122 -21.03 14.07 2.62
N TYR A 123 -20.13 15.05 2.58
CA TYR A 123 -19.59 15.67 3.78
C TYR A 123 -20.68 16.48 4.49
N LYS A 124 -20.84 16.20 5.78
CA LYS A 124 -21.81 16.90 6.64
C LYS A 124 -21.07 17.86 7.55
N LEU A 125 -21.73 18.95 7.89
CA LEU A 125 -21.18 19.99 8.76
C LEU A 125 -20.95 19.48 10.19
N PHE A 126 -21.73 18.47 10.59
CA PHE A 126 -21.57 17.73 11.83
C PHE A 126 -21.63 16.22 11.56
N ASN A 127 -20.85 15.45 12.31
CA ASN A 127 -20.94 13.98 12.30
C ASN A 127 -22.31 13.47 12.77
N THR A 128 -23.09 14.31 13.46
CA THR A 128 -24.37 13.94 14.09
C THR A 128 -25.57 14.80 13.69
N SER A 129 -25.40 15.96 13.02
CA SER A 129 -26.51 16.82 12.57
C SER A 129 -26.45 17.12 11.08
N THR A 130 -27.63 17.19 10.48
CA THR A 130 -27.93 16.78 9.10
C THR A 130 -27.63 17.81 8.01
N ILE A 131 -27.03 18.96 8.31
CA ILE A 131 -26.83 20.01 7.30
C ILE A 131 -25.63 19.62 6.43
N PRO A 132 -25.83 19.29 5.13
CA PRO A 132 -24.75 18.97 4.23
C PRO A 132 -24.01 20.23 3.77
N LEU A 133 -22.73 20.06 3.45
CA LEU A 133 -21.95 21.10 2.79
C LEU A 133 -22.12 21.00 1.28
N GLY A 134 -22.39 22.14 0.64
CA GLY A 134 -22.36 22.22 -0.81
C GLY A 134 -21.65 23.46 -1.31
N ARG A 135 -21.67 23.62 -2.62
CA ARG A 135 -21.31 24.86 -3.29
C ARG A 135 -22.23 25.13 -4.47
N THR A 136 -22.37 26.40 -4.82
CA THR A 136 -23.02 26.83 -6.06
C THR A 136 -22.17 27.84 -6.79
N SER A 137 -22.44 28.04 -8.08
CA SER A 137 -21.76 29.02 -8.91
C SER A 137 -22.62 30.27 -9.03
N TYR A 138 -22.04 31.43 -8.77
CA TYR A 138 -22.63 32.73 -9.00
C TYR A 138 -21.66 33.58 -9.82
N GLU A 139 -22.13 34.09 -10.96
CA GLU A 139 -21.32 34.86 -11.91
C GLU A 139 -19.99 34.16 -12.29
N GLY A 140 -20.04 32.82 -12.42
CA GLY A 140 -18.86 32.01 -12.78
C GLY A 140 -17.90 31.71 -11.62
N THR A 141 -18.19 32.19 -10.40
CA THR A 141 -17.39 31.93 -9.20
C THR A 141 -18.10 30.98 -8.25
N TRP A 142 -17.38 30.01 -7.68
CA TRP A 142 -17.97 29.04 -6.75
C TRP A 142 -17.92 29.50 -5.30
N TYR A 143 -19.05 29.35 -4.61
CA TYR A 143 -19.23 29.73 -3.21
C TYR A 143 -19.70 28.54 -2.38
N PRO A 144 -19.05 28.25 -1.25
CA PRO A 144 -19.53 27.24 -0.32
C PRO A 144 -20.82 27.71 0.37
N GLY A 145 -21.70 26.77 0.67
CA GLY A 145 -22.98 27.05 1.30
C GLY A 145 -23.53 25.87 2.11
N ALA A 146 -24.54 26.18 2.91
CA ALA A 146 -25.28 25.19 3.68
C ALA A 146 -26.49 24.71 2.87
N ILE A 147 -26.73 23.41 2.87
CA ILE A 147 -27.89 22.80 2.22
C ILE A 147 -28.96 22.58 3.30
N TYR A 148 -30.03 23.38 3.25
CA TYR A 148 -31.09 23.37 4.28
C TYR A 148 -32.25 22.42 3.93
N SER A 149 -32.45 22.15 2.65
CA SER A 149 -33.41 21.16 2.13
C SER A 149 -32.72 20.31 1.07
N SER A 150 -33.33 19.20 0.66
CA SER A 150 -32.80 18.38 -0.45
C SER A 150 -32.69 19.15 -1.79
N GLU A 151 -33.28 20.34 -1.88
CA GLU A 151 -33.46 21.07 -3.13
C GLU A 151 -32.83 22.46 -3.11
N THR A 152 -32.37 22.95 -1.95
CA THR A 152 -31.87 24.34 -1.83
C THR A 152 -30.58 24.44 -1.04
N LEU A 153 -29.62 25.12 -1.64
CA LEU A 153 -28.39 25.60 -1.02
C LEU A 153 -28.44 27.11 -0.85
N THR A 154 -27.98 27.60 0.30
CA THR A 154 -27.75 29.04 0.54
C THR A 154 -26.26 29.31 0.71
N ALA A 155 -25.72 30.23 -0.08
CA ALA A 155 -24.33 30.68 -0.01
C ALA A 155 -24.23 32.20 0.15
N ALA A 156 -23.18 32.68 0.83
CA ALA A 156 -22.85 34.09 0.94
C ALA A 156 -21.86 34.48 -0.17
N ILE A 157 -22.16 35.54 -0.93
CA ILE A 157 -21.29 36.08 -1.97
C ILE A 157 -20.38 37.16 -1.37
N ASP A 158 -19.08 36.90 -1.26
CA ASP A 158 -18.00 37.88 -0.97
C ASP A 158 -18.41 39.09 -0.09
N ASN A 159 -17.85 40.27 -0.36
CA ASN A 159 -18.09 41.53 0.36
C ASN A 159 -19.50 42.10 0.09
N SER A 160 -20.40 41.32 -0.53
CA SER A 160 -21.77 41.74 -0.74
C SER A 160 -22.62 41.27 0.43
N THR A 161 -23.64 42.05 0.74
CA THR A 161 -24.70 41.62 1.65
C THR A 161 -25.67 40.68 0.94
N GLU A 162 -25.30 40.04 -0.16
CA GLU A 162 -26.21 39.22 -0.96
C GLU A 162 -26.04 37.74 -0.63
N LEU A 163 -27.18 37.06 -0.58
CA LEU A 163 -27.26 35.61 -0.47
C LEU A 163 -27.72 35.04 -1.80
N VAL A 164 -27.10 33.93 -2.20
CA VAL A 164 -27.56 33.13 -3.34
C VAL A 164 -28.28 31.92 -2.79
N GLU A 165 -29.54 31.80 -3.18
CA GLU A 165 -30.28 30.55 -3.09
C GLU A 165 -30.21 29.86 -4.45
N ALA A 166 -29.70 28.62 -4.47
CA ALA A 166 -29.54 27.84 -5.68
C ALA A 166 -30.14 26.45 -5.52
N SER A 167 -30.88 26.02 -6.54
CA SER A 167 -31.28 24.62 -6.72
C SER A 167 -30.17 23.79 -7.36
N ASP A 168 -29.31 24.44 -8.15
CA ASP A 168 -28.15 23.80 -8.77
C ASP A 168 -26.93 23.95 -7.87
N PHE A 169 -26.63 22.87 -7.15
CA PHE A 169 -25.48 22.81 -6.26
C PHE A 169 -24.73 21.49 -6.37
N GLN A 170 -23.49 21.51 -5.87
CA GLN A 170 -22.62 20.36 -5.77
C GLN A 170 -22.33 20.03 -4.30
N TYR A 171 -22.30 18.74 -3.95
CA TYR A 171 -21.85 18.26 -2.66
C TYR A 171 -20.33 18.11 -2.61
N LEU A 172 -19.73 18.39 -1.46
CA LEU A 172 -18.36 17.99 -1.19
C LEU A 172 -18.33 16.50 -0.82
N ILE A 173 -17.54 15.73 -1.56
CA ILE A 173 -17.16 14.37 -1.22
C ILE A 173 -15.71 14.38 -0.77
N SER A 174 -15.45 13.74 0.37
CA SER A 174 -14.10 13.50 0.90
C SER A 174 -13.87 12.02 1.09
N SER A 175 -12.80 11.52 0.49
CA SER A 175 -12.60 10.08 0.35
C SER A 175 -11.11 9.70 0.39
N SER A 176 -10.77 8.44 0.63
CA SER A 176 -9.40 7.92 0.58
C SER A 176 -9.30 6.67 -0.28
N ALA A 177 -8.08 6.35 -0.72
CA ALA A 177 -7.80 5.22 -1.63
C ALA A 177 -8.25 3.85 -1.12
N GLY A 178 -8.32 3.65 0.20
CA GLY A 178 -8.73 2.38 0.79
C GLY A 178 -8.22 2.20 2.21
N PHE A 179 -8.21 0.95 2.66
CA PHE A 179 -7.50 0.58 3.88
C PHE A 179 -6.02 0.41 3.55
N GLN A 180 -5.18 0.65 4.55
CA GLN A 180 -3.84 0.09 4.56
C GLN A 180 -3.95 -1.29 5.24
N LEU A 181 -3.56 -2.33 4.52
CA LEU A 181 -3.56 -3.71 5.01
C LEU A 181 -2.12 -4.15 5.21
N GLU A 182 -1.73 -4.59 6.40
CA GLU A 182 -0.43 -5.25 6.60
C GLU A 182 -0.68 -6.71 6.99
N ILE A 183 0.01 -7.66 6.36
CA ILE A 183 -0.08 -9.07 6.74
C ILE A 183 1.21 -9.46 7.45
N ARG A 184 1.09 -9.90 8.70
CA ARG A 184 2.22 -10.25 9.56
C ARG A 184 1.95 -11.52 10.36
N ASP A 185 2.93 -11.96 11.14
CA ASP A 185 2.84 -13.13 12.02
C ASP A 185 2.47 -14.42 11.26
N PHE A 186 3.14 -14.69 10.15
CA PHE A 186 2.93 -15.92 9.38
C PHE A 186 3.32 -17.17 10.18
N ILE A 187 2.40 -18.12 10.24
CA ILE A 187 2.56 -19.45 10.81
C ILE A 187 2.25 -20.45 9.69
N PHE A 188 3.19 -21.30 9.32
CA PHE A 188 3.04 -22.24 8.20
C PHE A 188 2.65 -23.64 8.68
N GLU A 189 1.76 -24.30 7.95
CA GLU A 189 1.34 -25.68 8.16
C GLU A 189 1.42 -26.47 6.83
N PRO A 190 2.30 -27.48 6.70
CA PRO A 190 3.32 -27.88 7.68
C PRO A 190 4.41 -26.82 7.81
N ASP A 191 5.12 -26.85 8.94
CA ASP A 191 6.31 -26.04 9.12
C ASP A 191 7.30 -26.25 7.96
N ILE A 192 7.89 -25.16 7.48
CA ILE A 192 8.86 -25.18 6.37
C ILE A 192 10.20 -25.72 6.91
N PHE A 193 10.30 -27.05 6.93
CA PHE A 193 11.52 -27.78 7.28
C PHE A 193 12.01 -28.62 6.09
N GLY A 194 13.33 -28.78 6.00
CA GLY A 194 13.97 -29.58 4.96
C GLY A 194 14.73 -28.72 3.97
N GLY A 195 14.87 -29.21 2.74
CA GLY A 195 15.67 -28.59 1.69
C GLY A 195 16.78 -29.53 1.23
N ASN A 196 16.88 -29.69 -0.09
CA ASN A 196 17.94 -30.49 -0.67
C ASN A 196 19.19 -29.62 -0.78
N PRO A 197 20.35 -30.08 -0.28
CA PRO A 197 21.58 -29.35 -0.47
C PRO A 197 21.90 -29.28 -1.96
N THR A 198 22.18 -28.08 -2.43
CA THR A 198 22.66 -27.80 -3.78
C THR A 198 24.10 -27.34 -3.67
N LEU A 199 25.00 -28.00 -4.40
CA LEU A 199 26.41 -27.64 -4.39
C LEU A 199 26.59 -26.24 -4.99
N MET A 200 27.20 -25.35 -4.20
CA MET A 200 27.51 -23.97 -4.56
C MET A 200 28.93 -23.83 -5.09
N GLY A 201 29.87 -24.55 -4.45
CA GLY A 201 31.27 -24.55 -4.82
C GLY A 201 32.00 -25.73 -4.21
N TYR A 202 33.12 -26.10 -4.84
CA TYR A 202 33.98 -27.22 -4.45
C TYR A 202 35.42 -26.87 -4.84
N ASP A 203 36.32 -26.93 -3.87
CA ASP A 203 37.75 -26.66 -4.03
C ASP A 203 38.58 -27.75 -3.34
N GLU A 204 39.73 -28.06 -3.92
CA GLU A 204 40.73 -28.94 -3.34
C GLU A 204 41.98 -28.12 -3.05
N ILE A 205 42.44 -28.11 -1.80
CA ILE A 205 43.65 -27.40 -1.39
C ILE A 205 44.71 -28.42 -0.98
N HIS A 206 45.83 -28.39 -1.69
CA HIS A 206 46.98 -29.22 -1.40
C HIS A 206 48.10 -28.39 -0.77
N ASN A 207 48.42 -28.65 0.51
CA ASN A 207 49.56 -28.03 1.15
C ASN A 207 50.79 -28.92 1.01
N LEU A 208 51.62 -28.64 0.01
CA LEU A 208 52.88 -29.34 -0.21
C LEU A 208 54.05 -28.78 0.62
N SER A 209 53.79 -27.80 1.49
CA SER A 209 54.80 -27.20 2.35
C SER A 209 54.91 -27.92 3.70
N ASN A 210 56.06 -27.73 4.36
CA ASN A 210 56.34 -28.26 5.70
C ASN A 210 55.75 -27.40 6.84
N CYS A 211 54.93 -26.41 6.52
CA CYS A 211 54.27 -25.51 7.46
C CYS A 211 52.76 -25.50 7.18
N SER A 212 51.92 -25.21 8.17
CA SER A 212 50.49 -25.00 7.93
C SER A 212 50.27 -23.71 7.12
N ILE A 213 49.32 -23.74 6.20
CA ILE A 213 48.90 -22.57 5.42
C ILE A 213 47.46 -22.21 5.74
N THR A 214 47.14 -20.91 5.74
CA THR A 214 45.76 -20.43 5.83
C THR A 214 45.38 -19.82 4.50
N GLN A 215 44.23 -20.21 3.95
CA GLN A 215 43.68 -19.63 2.73
C GLN A 215 42.24 -19.19 2.95
N THR A 216 41.89 -18.01 2.45
CA THR A 216 40.49 -17.56 2.44
C THR A 216 39.83 -18.07 1.18
N LEU A 217 38.79 -18.88 1.34
CA LEU A 217 37.97 -19.36 0.23
C LEU A 217 36.64 -18.62 0.21
N THR A 218 36.23 -18.21 -0.99
CA THR A 218 34.95 -17.55 -1.21
C THR A 218 34.22 -18.24 -2.34
N HIS A 219 33.07 -18.84 -2.01
CA HIS A 219 32.14 -19.36 -3.00
C HIS A 219 31.00 -18.36 -3.16
N THR A 220 30.58 -18.12 -4.40
CA THR A 220 29.46 -17.21 -4.73
C THR A 220 28.57 -17.84 -5.79
N GLN A 221 27.26 -17.82 -5.57
CA GLN A 221 26.27 -18.31 -6.54
C GLN A 221 25.04 -17.40 -6.58
N SER A 222 24.60 -17.04 -7.79
CA SER A 222 23.29 -16.44 -8.00
C SER A 222 22.22 -17.52 -8.11
N ILE A 223 21.12 -17.34 -7.39
CA ILE A 223 19.95 -18.21 -7.43
C ILE A 223 18.69 -17.37 -7.59
N THR A 224 17.66 -17.94 -8.21
CA THR A 224 16.35 -17.32 -8.32
C THR A 224 15.43 -17.91 -7.27
N GLU A 225 14.97 -17.09 -6.33
CA GLU A 225 13.89 -17.44 -5.43
C GLU A 225 12.55 -17.12 -6.10
N SER A 226 11.61 -18.06 -6.03
CA SER A 226 10.23 -17.83 -6.46
C SER A 226 9.31 -17.92 -5.24
N LYS A 227 8.39 -16.97 -5.14
CA LYS A 227 7.41 -16.91 -4.06
C LYS A 227 6.06 -16.58 -4.66
N THR A 228 5.10 -17.43 -4.39
CA THR A 228 3.71 -17.26 -4.78
C THR A 228 2.89 -17.25 -3.51
N VAL A 229 2.27 -16.12 -3.20
CA VAL A 229 1.31 -16.01 -2.11
C VAL A 229 -0.08 -16.09 -2.74
N VAL A 230 -0.82 -17.13 -2.37
CA VAL A 230 -2.22 -17.32 -2.71
C VAL A 230 -3.04 -16.95 -1.48
N MET A 231 -4.06 -16.14 -1.70
CA MET A 231 -4.98 -15.70 -0.65
C MET A 231 -6.28 -16.51 -0.76
N SER A 232 -6.69 -17.20 0.32
CA SER A 232 -7.89 -18.03 0.34
C SER A 232 -9.18 -17.21 0.15
N LEU A 233 -9.14 -15.92 0.50
CA LEU A 233 -10.30 -15.05 0.46
C LEU A 233 -10.54 -14.54 -0.95
N THR A 234 -11.58 -15.09 -1.59
CA THR A 234 -12.34 -14.51 -2.71
C THR A 234 -13.05 -13.18 -2.36
N LYS A 235 -12.71 -12.56 -1.22
CA LYS A 235 -13.30 -11.30 -0.77
C LYS A 235 -12.44 -10.17 -1.30
N THR A 236 -12.72 -9.85 -2.56
CA THR A 236 -12.40 -8.58 -3.21
C THR A 236 -12.88 -7.43 -2.32
N SER A 237 -12.01 -6.95 -1.44
CA SER A 237 -11.95 -5.52 -1.19
C SER A 237 -11.76 -4.90 -2.57
N THR A 238 -12.75 -4.16 -3.02
CA THR A 238 -12.65 -3.42 -4.29
C THR A 238 -11.73 -2.20 -4.12
N LYS A 239 -11.18 -2.00 -2.92
CA LYS A 239 -10.34 -0.89 -2.49
C LYS A 239 -8.87 -1.29 -2.68
N THR A 240 -8.06 -0.37 -3.18
CA THR A 240 -6.63 -0.62 -3.40
C THR A 240 -5.94 -0.72 -2.04
N ASP A 241 -5.55 -1.93 -1.68
CA ASP A 241 -4.83 -2.22 -0.44
C ASP A 241 -3.33 -2.35 -0.78
N GLU A 242 -2.49 -1.44 -0.27
CA GLU A 242 -1.05 -1.68 -0.19
C GLU A 242 -0.79 -2.60 0.99
N PHE A 243 -0.03 -3.69 0.78
CA PHE A 243 0.41 -4.52 1.90
C PHE A 243 1.88 -4.84 1.92
N SER A 244 2.35 -5.10 3.14
CA SER A 244 3.70 -5.56 3.41
C SER A 244 3.64 -6.97 3.99
N LEU A 245 4.44 -7.87 3.40
CA LEU A 245 4.62 -9.25 3.83
C LEU A 245 5.88 -9.34 4.69
N ASN A 246 5.76 -9.76 5.94
CA ASN A 246 6.90 -10.04 6.82
C ASN A 246 7.09 -11.55 6.98
N LEU A 247 7.98 -12.14 6.17
CA LEU A 247 8.29 -13.56 6.24
C LEU A 247 9.45 -13.80 7.21
N ALA A 248 9.17 -14.52 8.30
CA ALA A 248 10.19 -15.09 9.17
C ALA A 248 10.29 -16.60 8.86
N LEU A 249 11.27 -16.99 8.05
CA LEU A 249 11.50 -18.39 7.71
C LEU A 249 12.46 -19.03 8.71
N TYR A 250 12.14 -20.24 9.17
CA TYR A 250 13.00 -20.99 10.08
C TYR A 250 14.41 -21.16 9.50
N LYS A 251 15.43 -20.72 10.24
CA LYS A 251 16.88 -20.64 9.89
C LYS A 251 17.35 -19.50 8.98
N ARG A 252 16.47 -18.60 8.53
CA ARG A 252 16.87 -17.33 7.92
C ARG A 252 16.78 -16.26 9.00
N GLU A 253 17.92 -15.73 9.45
CA GLU A 253 17.98 -14.73 10.54
C GLU A 253 17.37 -13.37 10.15
N GLU A 254 17.05 -13.18 8.86
CA GLU A 254 16.52 -11.93 8.33
C GLU A 254 15.01 -11.99 8.12
N THR A 255 14.30 -11.06 8.76
CA THR A 255 12.92 -10.73 8.38
C THR A 255 12.97 -9.82 7.16
N LYS A 256 12.38 -10.26 6.05
CA LYS A 256 12.27 -9.43 4.83
C LYS A 256 10.85 -8.88 4.72
N THR A 257 10.74 -7.56 4.62
CA THR A 257 9.49 -6.86 4.31
C THR A 257 9.40 -6.68 2.80
N GLU A 258 8.38 -7.27 2.17
CA GLU A 258 8.10 -7.11 0.74
C GLU A 258 6.77 -6.37 0.58
N THR A 259 6.76 -5.25 -0.15
CA THR A 259 5.54 -4.45 -0.40
C THR A 259 4.93 -4.84 -1.74
N TYR A 260 3.63 -5.07 -1.73
CA TYR A 260 2.85 -5.44 -2.90
C TYR A 260 1.68 -4.48 -3.09
N THR A 261 1.42 -4.12 -4.35
CA THR A 261 0.22 -3.37 -4.75
C THR A 261 -0.71 -4.35 -5.44
N TRP A 262 -1.91 -4.53 -4.90
CA TRP A 262 -2.87 -5.47 -5.45
C TRP A 262 -3.96 -4.76 -6.26
N THR A 263 -4.26 -5.34 -7.42
CA THR A 263 -5.41 -4.94 -8.24
C THR A 263 -6.22 -6.19 -8.59
N ASN A 264 -7.19 -6.57 -7.74
CA ASN A 264 -8.19 -7.62 -7.98
C ASN A 264 -7.71 -9.07 -8.22
N GLU A 265 -6.42 -9.35 -8.25
CA GLU A 265 -5.90 -10.73 -8.35
C GLU A 265 -6.04 -11.44 -6.99
N THR A 266 -5.94 -12.77 -6.93
CA THR A 266 -5.98 -13.59 -5.69
C THR A 266 -4.66 -14.31 -5.44
N THR A 267 -3.67 -14.02 -6.30
CA THR A 267 -2.37 -14.66 -6.31
C THR A 267 -1.34 -13.62 -6.68
N VAL A 268 -0.32 -13.45 -5.85
CA VAL A 268 0.87 -12.68 -6.22
C VAL A 268 2.05 -13.60 -6.34
N LYS A 269 2.66 -13.56 -7.52
CA LYS A 269 3.90 -14.26 -7.82
C LYS A 269 5.04 -13.24 -7.86
N THR A 270 6.13 -13.57 -7.19
CA THR A 270 7.39 -12.86 -7.30
C THR A 270 8.52 -13.80 -7.58
N GLU A 271 9.46 -13.29 -8.36
CA GLU A 271 10.73 -13.94 -8.64
C GLU A 271 11.81 -12.91 -8.31
N THR A 272 12.76 -13.31 -7.49
CA THR A 272 13.87 -12.45 -7.07
C THR A 272 15.16 -13.21 -7.27
N GLU A 273 16.08 -12.63 -8.02
CA GLU A 273 17.44 -13.12 -8.09
C GLU A 273 18.21 -12.65 -6.86
N ILE A 274 18.83 -13.58 -6.14
CA ILE A 274 19.69 -13.29 -5.00
C ILE A 274 21.08 -13.89 -5.24
N THR A 275 22.11 -13.15 -4.84
CA THR A 275 23.49 -13.63 -4.87
C THR A 275 23.89 -14.03 -3.45
N ILE A 276 24.20 -15.30 -3.25
CA ILE A 276 24.70 -15.83 -1.99
C ILE A 276 26.22 -15.93 -2.09
N SER A 277 26.92 -15.34 -1.13
CA SER A 277 28.38 -15.43 -1.01
C SER A 277 28.77 -15.92 0.38
N VAL A 278 29.63 -16.93 0.44
CA VAL A 278 30.17 -17.50 1.68
C VAL A 278 31.68 -17.43 1.62
N SER A 279 32.28 -16.70 2.56
CA SER A 279 33.72 -16.55 2.68
C SER A 279 34.20 -17.04 4.05
N ARG A 280 35.20 -17.93 4.07
CA ARG A 280 35.79 -18.49 5.30
C ARG A 280 37.30 -18.71 5.12
N GLU A 281 38.04 -18.54 6.21
CA GLU A 281 39.44 -18.95 6.27
C GLU A 281 39.54 -20.45 6.58
N VAL A 282 40.41 -21.13 5.84
CA VAL A 282 40.67 -22.57 5.96
C VAL A 282 42.13 -22.77 6.28
N LEU A 283 42.39 -23.43 7.41
CA LEU A 283 43.72 -23.89 7.81
C LEU A 283 43.98 -25.26 7.18
N VAL A 284 45.05 -25.36 6.40
CA VAL A 284 45.52 -26.61 5.81
C VAL A 284 46.83 -27.00 6.48
N PRO A 285 46.88 -28.10 7.25
CA PRO A 285 48.08 -28.55 7.92
C PRO A 285 49.24 -28.84 6.95
N ALA A 286 50.47 -28.84 7.48
CA ALA A 286 51.67 -29.16 6.71
C ALA A 286 51.57 -30.54 6.05
N LEU A 287 51.93 -30.62 4.76
CA LEU A 287 51.92 -31.87 3.97
C LEU A 287 50.55 -32.57 3.89
N GLU A 288 49.46 -31.86 4.17
CA GLU A 288 48.10 -32.40 4.09
C GLU A 288 47.31 -31.75 2.96
N SER A 289 46.20 -32.38 2.59
CA SER A 289 45.25 -31.86 1.60
C SER A 289 43.85 -31.89 2.18
N VAL A 290 43.10 -30.83 1.92
CA VAL A 290 41.70 -30.70 2.33
C VAL A 290 40.83 -30.43 1.12
N VAL A 291 39.58 -30.83 1.23
CA VAL A 291 38.51 -30.53 0.30
C VAL A 291 37.53 -29.62 1.00
N VAL A 292 37.14 -28.57 0.32
CA VAL A 292 36.21 -27.57 0.81
C VAL A 292 35.02 -27.52 -0.13
N CYS A 293 33.82 -27.51 0.42
CA CYS A 293 32.62 -27.35 -0.37
C CYS A 293 31.61 -26.50 0.38
N THR A 294 30.83 -25.74 -0.39
CA THR A 294 29.69 -25.02 0.13
C THR A 294 28.42 -25.56 -0.51
N ALA A 295 27.38 -25.72 0.30
CA ALA A 295 26.04 -26.08 -0.14
C ALA A 295 25.04 -25.00 0.26
N ILE A 296 24.02 -24.80 -0.56
CA ILE A 296 22.81 -24.05 -0.20
C ILE A 296 21.71 -25.07 0.01
N HIS A 297 21.06 -25.07 1.18
CA HIS A 297 19.84 -25.85 1.36
C HIS A 297 18.68 -25.10 0.73
N PHE A 298 18.13 -25.72 -0.30
CA PHE A 298 17.10 -25.14 -1.13
C PHE A 298 15.86 -26.03 -1.06
N ILE A 299 14.71 -25.43 -0.75
CA ILE A 299 13.43 -26.10 -0.91
C ILE A 299 12.87 -25.69 -2.26
N GLU A 300 12.55 -26.67 -3.09
CA GLU A 300 11.97 -26.49 -4.42
C GLU A 300 10.49 -26.81 -4.39
N ASP A 301 9.70 -26.01 -5.09
CA ASP A 301 8.26 -26.21 -5.32
C ASP A 301 7.47 -26.57 -4.05
N PHE A 302 7.83 -25.98 -2.90
CA PHE A 302 7.06 -26.24 -1.70
C PHE A 302 5.71 -25.57 -1.78
N GLN A 303 4.75 -26.17 -1.08
CA GLN A 303 3.43 -25.62 -0.85
C GLN A 303 3.12 -25.84 0.63
N ALA A 304 2.80 -24.76 1.32
CA ALA A 304 2.39 -24.78 2.72
C ALA A 304 1.19 -23.86 2.88
N SER A 305 0.20 -24.30 3.65
CA SER A 305 -0.84 -23.40 4.11
C SER A 305 -0.23 -22.46 5.15
N TYR A 306 -0.76 -21.24 5.30
CA TYR A 306 -0.37 -20.36 6.37
C TYR A 306 -1.58 -19.76 7.08
N LEU A 307 -1.39 -19.45 8.35
CA LEU A 307 -2.22 -18.56 9.14
C LEU A 307 -1.41 -17.30 9.46
N ALA A 308 -1.98 -16.14 9.24
CA ALA A 308 -1.36 -14.85 9.47
C ALA A 308 -2.36 -13.87 10.09
N LYS A 309 -1.88 -12.70 10.49
CA LYS A 309 -2.72 -11.59 10.95
C LYS A 309 -2.77 -10.49 9.90
N ALA A 310 -3.97 -10.21 9.43
CA ALA A 310 -4.29 -9.02 8.65
C ALA A 310 -4.51 -7.84 9.59
N VAL A 311 -3.79 -6.75 9.37
CA VAL A 311 -3.79 -5.51 10.15
C VAL A 311 -4.38 -4.41 9.28
N TYR A 312 -5.60 -4.00 9.58
CA TYR A 312 -6.31 -2.94 8.86
C TYR A 312 -6.11 -1.60 9.56
N ARG A 313 -5.75 -0.57 8.77
CA ARG A 313 -5.62 0.82 9.21
C ARG A 313 -6.28 1.75 8.20
N ALA A 314 -6.86 2.84 8.68
CA ALA A 314 -7.27 3.96 7.84
C ALA A 314 -6.99 5.25 8.61
N LYS A 315 -6.22 6.17 8.02
CA LYS A 315 -5.71 7.37 8.71
C LYS A 315 -6.83 8.23 9.30
N SER A 316 -7.96 8.33 8.60
CA SER A 316 -9.07 9.21 8.94
C SER A 316 -10.21 8.52 9.67
N LEU A 317 -10.21 7.19 9.83
CA LEU A 317 -11.31 6.44 10.43
C LEU A 317 -10.98 5.96 11.85
N SER A 318 -11.99 5.99 12.72
CA SER A 318 -11.95 5.33 14.02
C SER A 318 -12.01 3.81 13.89
N VAL A 319 -11.59 3.09 14.93
CA VAL A 319 -11.72 1.62 15.01
C VAL A 319 -13.14 1.13 14.71
N SER A 320 -14.17 1.78 15.28
CA SER A 320 -15.56 1.42 15.06
C SER A 320 -16.00 1.59 13.61
N GLU A 321 -15.48 2.61 12.92
CA GLU A 321 -15.77 2.85 11.50
C GLU A 321 -15.03 1.86 10.62
N ILE A 322 -13.76 1.55 10.92
CA ILE A 322 -13.01 0.49 10.24
C ILE A 322 -13.77 -0.84 10.36
N ILE A 323 -14.21 -1.22 11.57
CA ILE A 323 -15.02 -2.44 11.79
C ILE A 323 -16.31 -2.40 10.98
N SER A 324 -17.03 -1.27 10.99
CA SER A 324 -18.30 -1.14 10.25
C SER A 324 -18.11 -1.25 8.75
N GLU A 325 -17.02 -0.69 8.21
CA GLU A 325 -16.70 -0.78 6.79
C GLU A 325 -16.25 -2.19 6.40
N LEU A 326 -15.40 -2.85 7.21
CA LEU A 326 -14.99 -4.24 7.00
C LEU A 326 -16.17 -5.22 7.09
N ALA A 327 -17.14 -4.96 7.96
CA ALA A 327 -18.34 -5.78 8.09
C ALA A 327 -19.25 -5.72 6.85
N LYS A 328 -19.29 -4.58 6.13
CA LYS A 328 -20.00 -4.47 4.84
C LYS A 328 -19.40 -5.40 3.79
N ASP A 329 -18.09 -5.61 3.87
CA ASP A 329 -17.32 -6.52 3.02
C ASP A 329 -17.33 -7.97 3.55
N ASN A 330 -18.20 -8.27 4.53
CA ASN A 330 -18.37 -9.57 5.20
C ASN A 330 -17.07 -10.13 5.82
N ILE A 331 -16.16 -9.24 6.23
CA ILE A 331 -14.99 -9.59 7.05
C ILE A 331 -15.47 -9.61 8.50
N ARG A 332 -15.34 -10.77 9.15
CA ARG A 332 -15.84 -11.05 10.51
C ARG A 332 -14.67 -11.46 11.40
N ASP A 333 -14.93 -11.74 12.68
CA ASP A 333 -13.91 -12.16 13.64
C ASP A 333 -12.78 -11.14 13.77
N LEU A 334 -13.20 -9.88 13.89
CA LEU A 334 -12.32 -8.74 14.04
C LEU A 334 -11.94 -8.57 15.52
N SER A 335 -10.66 -8.34 15.77
CA SER A 335 -10.15 -7.92 17.08
C SER A 335 -9.53 -6.54 16.99
N VAL A 336 -9.43 -5.85 18.12
CA VAL A 336 -8.93 -4.47 18.19
C VAL A 336 -7.60 -4.47 18.91
N GLU A 337 -6.58 -3.87 18.30
CA GLU A 337 -5.30 -3.58 18.95
C GLU A 337 -5.27 -2.11 19.41
N LYS A 338 -4.30 -1.73 20.26
CA LYS A 338 -4.16 -0.33 20.70
C LYS A 338 -4.06 0.63 19.50
N GLY A 339 -4.82 1.72 19.54
CA GLY A 339 -4.87 2.73 18.48
C GLY A 339 -5.98 2.47 17.47
N ASN A 340 -5.87 3.03 16.26
CA ASN A 340 -6.82 2.83 15.15
C ASN A 340 -6.45 1.60 14.31
N VAL A 341 -6.37 0.44 14.96
CA VAL A 341 -5.91 -0.82 14.34
C VAL A 341 -6.93 -1.93 14.57
N VAL A 342 -7.36 -2.55 13.47
CA VAL A 342 -8.26 -3.70 13.49
C VAL A 342 -7.51 -4.91 12.93
N LEU A 343 -7.62 -6.03 13.62
CA LEU A 343 -6.96 -7.28 13.28
C LEU A 343 -7.97 -8.32 12.82
N ASN A 344 -7.57 -9.12 11.84
CA ASN A 344 -8.30 -10.32 11.44
C ASN A 344 -7.33 -11.49 11.23
N ASN A 345 -7.79 -12.72 11.49
CA ASN A 345 -7.04 -13.90 11.11
C ASN A 345 -7.17 -14.12 9.61
N TYR A 346 -6.05 -14.43 8.97
CA TYR A 346 -5.94 -14.52 7.53
C TYR A 346 -5.29 -15.85 7.16
N ASP A 347 -5.99 -16.70 6.43
CA ASP A 347 -5.42 -17.96 5.92
C ASP A 347 -5.13 -17.86 4.42
N GLY A 348 -4.16 -18.66 3.98
CA GLY A 348 -3.76 -18.71 2.59
C GLY A 348 -2.85 -19.87 2.29
N GLU A 349 -2.35 -19.91 1.06
CA GLU A 349 -1.32 -20.85 0.65
C GLU A 349 -0.08 -20.09 0.19
N PHE A 350 1.08 -20.62 0.56
CA PHE A 350 2.36 -20.13 0.13
C PHE A 350 3.04 -21.22 -0.68
N MET A 351 3.40 -20.88 -1.91
CA MET A 351 4.14 -21.76 -2.80
C MET A 351 5.45 -21.12 -3.18
N GLY A 352 6.52 -21.88 -3.34
CA GLY A 352 7.76 -21.27 -3.79
C GLY A 352 8.96 -22.17 -3.85
N SER A 353 10.06 -21.55 -4.23
CA SER A 353 11.40 -22.11 -4.19
C SER A 353 12.32 -21.13 -3.50
N ILE A 354 12.83 -21.49 -2.32
CA ILE A 354 13.51 -20.54 -1.41
C ILE A 354 14.80 -21.17 -0.86
N ALA A 355 15.84 -20.34 -0.73
CA ALA A 355 17.04 -20.71 -0.01
C ALA A 355 16.86 -20.50 1.49
N LEU A 356 17.21 -21.52 2.27
CA LEU A 356 17.05 -21.50 3.72
C LEU A 356 18.33 -21.11 4.44
N ASN A 357 19.41 -21.84 4.16
CA ASN A 357 20.71 -21.60 4.76
C ASN A 357 21.85 -22.10 3.87
N THR A 358 23.07 -21.73 4.26
CA THR A 358 24.31 -22.22 3.65
C THR A 358 25.07 -23.11 4.63
N GLN A 359 25.78 -24.08 4.09
CA GLN A 359 26.67 -24.95 4.83
C GLN A 359 28.06 -24.91 4.19
N PHE A 360 29.09 -24.61 4.98
CA PHE A 360 30.49 -24.63 4.56
C PHE A 360 31.17 -25.81 5.23
N ILE A 361 31.70 -26.75 4.45
CA ILE A 361 32.28 -28.00 4.93
C ILE A 361 33.76 -28.02 4.52
N VAL A 362 34.62 -28.34 5.49
CA VAL A 362 36.03 -28.66 5.26
C VAL A 362 36.23 -30.11 5.69
N SER A 363 36.79 -30.92 4.80
CA SER A 363 37.03 -32.35 5.03
C SER A 363 38.44 -32.73 4.56
N PRO A 364 39.08 -33.76 5.15
CA PRO A 364 40.32 -34.31 4.60
C PRO A 364 40.13 -34.77 3.15
N TYR A 365 41.17 -34.67 2.32
CA TYR A 365 41.10 -35.05 0.90
C TYR A 365 40.61 -36.49 0.67
N ASP A 366 41.04 -37.42 1.52
CA ASP A 366 40.65 -38.83 1.46
C ASP A 366 39.43 -39.17 2.34
N GLY A 367 38.79 -38.16 2.93
CA GLY A 367 37.55 -38.33 3.68
C GLY A 367 36.44 -38.89 2.80
N LEU A 368 35.77 -39.94 3.27
CA LEU A 368 34.61 -40.55 2.60
C LEU A 368 33.32 -39.75 2.86
N GLU A 369 33.27 -38.98 3.95
CA GLU A 369 32.13 -38.18 4.37
C GLU A 369 32.36 -36.68 4.09
N GLY A 370 31.26 -35.91 3.99
CA GLY A 370 31.31 -34.48 3.73
C GLY A 370 31.20 -34.15 2.24
N CYS A 371 32.24 -33.55 1.66
CA CYS A 371 32.15 -32.95 0.32
C CYS A 371 31.95 -33.97 -0.81
N LYS A 372 32.58 -35.14 -0.75
CA LYS A 372 32.42 -36.18 -1.79
C LYS A 372 30.99 -36.71 -1.85
N GLN A 373 30.35 -36.92 -0.70
CA GLN A 373 28.96 -37.35 -0.61
C GLN A 373 28.00 -36.27 -1.15
N LEU A 374 28.25 -35.01 -0.81
CA LEU A 374 27.47 -33.86 -1.28
C LEU A 374 27.50 -33.74 -2.82
N VAL A 375 28.69 -33.85 -3.42
CA VAL A 375 28.89 -33.80 -4.88
C VAL A 375 28.18 -34.97 -5.57
N ALA A 376 28.30 -36.18 -5.02
CA ALA A 376 27.64 -37.36 -5.57
C ALA A 376 26.11 -37.22 -5.58
N ASN A 377 25.53 -36.74 -4.48
CA ASN A 377 24.09 -36.50 -4.35
C ASN A 377 23.59 -35.42 -5.33
N ASP A 378 24.33 -34.31 -5.47
CA ASP A 378 23.95 -33.24 -6.40
C ASP A 378 24.00 -33.69 -7.87
N ASN A 379 25.02 -34.46 -8.25
CA ASN A 379 25.14 -35.03 -9.59
C ASN A 379 23.99 -35.99 -9.93
N GLN A 380 23.63 -36.88 -9.01
CA GLN A 380 22.47 -37.77 -9.20
C GLN A 380 21.18 -36.98 -9.39
N ARG A 381 20.97 -35.91 -8.62
CA ARG A 381 19.80 -35.05 -8.74
C ARG A 381 19.74 -34.33 -10.08
N LYS A 382 20.85 -33.76 -10.55
CA LYS A 382 20.94 -33.11 -11.87
C LYS A 382 20.58 -34.09 -12.99
N GLN A 383 21.04 -35.33 -12.91
CA GLN A 383 20.67 -36.38 -13.87
C GLN A 383 19.18 -36.73 -13.84
N MET A 384 18.57 -36.81 -12.65
CA MET A 384 17.12 -37.06 -12.54
C MET A 384 16.29 -35.93 -13.15
N LYS A 385 16.64 -34.67 -12.86
CA LYS A 385 15.96 -33.50 -13.46
C LYS A 385 16.07 -33.48 -14.98
N PHE A 386 17.25 -33.79 -15.51
CA PHE A 386 17.47 -33.88 -16.96
C PHE A 386 16.57 -34.95 -17.61
N ARG A 387 16.47 -36.15 -17.00
CA ARG A 387 15.57 -37.21 -17.50
C ARG A 387 14.09 -36.83 -17.42
N GLN A 388 13.67 -36.15 -16.35
CA GLN A 388 12.29 -35.66 -16.23
C GLN A 388 11.97 -34.60 -17.29
N PHE A 389 12.92 -33.71 -17.58
CA PHE A 389 12.80 -32.75 -18.67
C PHE A 389 12.63 -33.47 -20.01
N GLU A 390 13.51 -34.41 -20.37
CA GLU A 390 13.40 -35.18 -21.62
C GLU A 390 12.05 -35.91 -21.76
N SER A 391 11.50 -36.43 -20.67
CA SER A 391 10.21 -37.12 -20.68
C SER A 391 9.00 -36.21 -20.96
N LYS A 392 9.11 -34.90 -20.73
CA LYS A 392 8.04 -33.92 -21.05
C LYS A 392 8.02 -33.51 -22.52
N PHE A 393 9.09 -33.81 -23.28
CA PHE A 393 9.23 -33.48 -24.70
C PHE A 393 9.13 -34.71 -25.62
N ARG A 394 8.82 -35.88 -25.06
CA ARG A 394 8.37 -37.06 -25.80
C ARG A 394 6.88 -37.23 -25.59
#